data_AF-A0A934IDV4-F1
#
_entry.id   AF-A0A934IDV4-F1
#
_cell.length_a   1.000
_cell.length_b   1.000
_cell.length_c   1.000
_cell.angle_alpha   90.00
_cell.angle_beta   90.00
_cell.angle_gamma   90.00
#
_symmetry.space_group_name_H-M   'P 1'
#
loop_
_entity.id
_entity.type
_entity.pdbx_description
1 polymer ?
#
loop_
_entity_poly.entity_id
_entity_poly.type
_entity_poly.pdbx_seq_one_letter_code
_entity_poly.pdbx_strand_id
1 'polypeptide(L)'
;MLRLVLLLLLLATPLRADVASVQILPGWRDGGQHFAGVQISLQPGWKTYWRSPGDAGIPPSFNWSGSRNLAELRIAWPTPHVFSQGGLRSVGYEGGVVLPLIVTPRDPSQPVSLRLALDMGVCRDVCVPVSSRVAAELGAAAARPDARIRAALSDRPLSGAEAGAGQLDCDLRPGARGIGIAASLRLSPMGGTEHAVIELADPRLWVSAPELTRDGDTLRIRADVHPPRNVAAVVDRDALRLTVMGRNGAVEIVGCD
;
A
#
# COMPACT_ATOMS: atom_id res chain seq x y z
N MET A 1 66.41 -17.73 -0.97
CA MET A 1 65.19 -18.30 -1.60
C MET A 1 63.98 -17.55 -1.05
N LEU A 2 63.60 -16.43 -1.67
CA LEU A 2 62.45 -15.62 -1.23
C LEU A 2 61.21 -16.06 -2.03
N ARG A 3 60.33 -16.84 -1.40
CA ARG A 3 59.08 -17.31 -2.01
C ARG A 3 58.08 -16.15 -2.12
N LEU A 4 57.83 -15.69 -3.34
CA LEU A 4 56.76 -14.75 -3.67
C LEU A 4 55.42 -15.50 -3.59
N VAL A 5 54.61 -15.22 -2.57
CA VAL A 5 53.24 -15.75 -2.45
C VAL A 5 52.31 -14.81 -3.23
N LEU A 6 51.82 -15.29 -4.37
CA LEU A 6 50.86 -14.59 -5.21
C LEU A 6 49.46 -14.71 -4.57
N LEU A 7 48.99 -13.62 -3.96
CA LEU A 7 47.66 -13.55 -3.36
C LEU A 7 46.61 -13.40 -4.48
N LEU A 8 45.89 -14.48 -4.81
CA LEU A 8 44.71 -14.41 -5.67
C LEU A 8 43.59 -13.65 -4.93
N LEU A 9 43.39 -12.38 -5.30
CA LEU A 9 42.22 -11.61 -4.89
C LEU A 9 40.99 -12.15 -5.63
N LEU A 10 40.24 -13.02 -4.95
CA LEU A 10 38.86 -13.35 -5.32
C LEU A 10 38.01 -12.08 -5.18
N LEU A 11 37.77 -11.39 -6.29
CA LEU A 11 36.75 -10.34 -6.37
C LEU A 11 35.39 -11.01 -6.16
N ALA A 12 34.89 -10.99 -4.93
CA ALA A 12 33.50 -11.29 -4.64
C ALA A 12 32.66 -10.23 -5.37
N THR A 13 32.16 -10.58 -6.55
CA THR A 13 31.12 -9.79 -7.21
C THR A 13 29.92 -9.83 -6.27
N PRO A 14 29.44 -8.67 -5.76
CA PRO A 14 28.24 -8.68 -4.96
C PRO A 14 27.13 -9.23 -5.84
N LEU A 15 26.55 -10.35 -5.42
CA LEU A 15 25.38 -10.95 -6.03
C LEU A 15 24.20 -10.00 -5.78
N ARG A 16 24.13 -8.88 -6.50
CA ARG A 16 22.88 -8.14 -6.68
C ARG A 16 22.02 -8.99 -7.60
N ALA A 17 21.43 -10.04 -7.04
CA ALA A 17 20.22 -10.57 -7.65
C ALA A 17 19.21 -9.44 -7.55
N ASP A 18 18.84 -8.82 -8.67
CA ASP A 18 17.77 -7.83 -8.72
C ASP A 18 16.45 -8.56 -8.42
N VAL A 19 16.15 -8.71 -7.14
CA VAL A 19 14.96 -9.40 -6.60
C VAL A 19 13.66 -8.68 -6.94
N ALA A 20 13.76 -7.42 -7.37
CA ALA A 20 12.65 -6.59 -7.79
C ALA A 20 13.05 -5.72 -8.98
N SER A 21 12.11 -5.48 -9.89
CA SER A 21 12.21 -4.45 -10.93
C SER A 21 11.01 -3.52 -10.86
N VAL A 22 11.24 -2.25 -11.23
CA VAL A 22 10.23 -1.19 -11.19
C VAL A 22 10.24 -0.48 -12.52
N GLN A 23 9.06 -0.19 -13.06
CA GLN A 23 8.90 0.64 -14.26
C GLN A 23 7.62 1.47 -14.19
N ILE A 24 7.58 2.59 -14.91
CA ILE A 24 6.35 3.38 -15.09
C ILE A 24 5.67 2.92 -16.37
N LEU A 25 4.39 2.58 -16.25
CA LEU A 25 3.48 2.35 -17.36
C LEU A 25 2.86 3.69 -17.77
N PRO A 26 3.11 4.19 -19.01
CA PRO A 26 2.67 5.53 -19.41
C PRO A 26 1.16 5.72 -19.44
N GLY A 27 0.38 4.67 -19.68
CA GLY A 27 -1.08 4.68 -19.64
C GLY A 27 -1.76 5.65 -20.63
N TRP A 28 -2.82 6.33 -20.22
CA TRP A 28 -3.70 7.12 -21.10
C TRP A 28 -4.29 8.36 -20.40
N ARG A 29 -4.99 9.19 -21.16
CA ARG A 29 -5.75 10.34 -20.65
C ARG A 29 -7.24 10.12 -20.77
N ASP A 30 -7.96 10.51 -19.73
CA ASP A 30 -9.42 10.49 -19.69
C ASP A 30 -9.94 11.51 -18.66
N GLY A 31 -11.03 12.21 -18.98
CA GLY A 31 -11.68 13.16 -18.06
C GLY A 31 -10.79 14.29 -17.51
N GLY A 32 -9.76 14.73 -18.25
CA GLY A 32 -8.80 15.74 -17.78
C GLY A 32 -7.71 15.21 -16.83
N GLN A 33 -7.75 13.92 -16.52
CA GLN A 33 -6.73 13.22 -15.75
C GLN A 33 -5.86 12.35 -16.68
N HIS A 34 -4.67 12.01 -16.19
CA HIS A 34 -3.78 11.04 -16.80
C HIS A 34 -3.70 9.81 -15.90
N PHE A 35 -4.07 8.66 -16.44
CA PHE A 35 -3.93 7.37 -15.79
C PHE A 35 -2.58 6.77 -16.19
N ALA A 36 -1.73 6.49 -15.20
CA ALA A 36 -0.46 5.81 -15.38
C ALA A 36 -0.36 4.66 -14.36
N GLY A 37 0.77 3.95 -14.33
CA GLY A 37 0.98 2.91 -13.32
C GLY A 37 2.44 2.77 -12.93
N VAL A 38 2.70 2.37 -11.68
CA VAL A 38 4.00 1.83 -11.28
C VAL A 38 3.89 0.32 -11.27
N GLN A 39 4.58 -0.35 -12.19
CA GLN A 39 4.69 -1.81 -12.15
C GLN A 39 5.90 -2.21 -11.33
N ILE A 40 5.65 -2.95 -10.25
CA ILE A 40 6.64 -3.61 -9.42
C ILE A 40 6.56 -5.09 -9.74
N SER A 41 7.66 -5.69 -10.20
CA SER A 41 7.77 -7.12 -10.45
C SER A 41 8.77 -7.71 -9.47
N LEU A 42 8.45 -8.84 -8.85
CA LEU A 42 9.29 -9.51 -7.86
C LEU A 42 9.66 -10.92 -8.35
N GLN A 43 10.81 -11.42 -7.91
CA GLN A 43 11.17 -12.81 -8.12
C GLN A 43 10.17 -13.76 -7.43
N PRO A 44 9.99 -15.00 -7.90
CA PRO A 44 9.08 -15.96 -7.28
C PRO A 44 9.30 -16.12 -5.77
N GLY A 45 8.21 -16.14 -5.02
CA GLY A 45 8.20 -16.23 -3.54
C GLY A 45 8.49 -14.93 -2.81
N TRP A 46 8.98 -13.88 -3.49
CA TRP A 46 9.20 -12.57 -2.89
C TRP A 46 7.92 -11.76 -2.82
N LYS A 47 7.84 -10.95 -1.76
CA LYS A 47 6.70 -10.11 -1.42
C LYS A 47 7.15 -8.67 -1.22
N THR A 48 6.25 -7.73 -1.48
CA THR A 48 6.39 -6.31 -1.10
C THR A 48 5.17 -5.90 -0.28
N TYR A 49 5.20 -4.72 0.30
CA TYR A 49 4.22 -4.31 1.29
C TYR A 49 3.18 -3.33 0.73
N TRP A 50 1.99 -3.38 1.33
CA TRP A 50 0.96 -2.39 1.13
C TRP A 50 1.31 -1.09 1.86
N ARG A 51 0.53 -0.02 1.63
CA ARG A 51 0.70 1.26 2.35
C ARG A 51 0.61 1.11 3.88
N SER A 52 -0.17 0.14 4.35
CA SER A 52 -0.38 -0.17 5.76
C SER A 52 0.02 -1.62 6.01
N PRO A 53 1.31 -1.87 6.28
CA PRO A 53 1.96 -3.13 5.92
C PRO A 53 1.80 -4.22 6.99
N GLY A 54 1.04 -3.95 8.06
CA GLY A 54 0.95 -4.81 9.25
C GLY A 54 2.12 -4.60 10.21
N ASP A 55 2.33 -5.58 11.10
CA ASP A 55 3.23 -5.46 12.25
C ASP A 55 4.71 -5.58 11.89
N ALA A 56 5.02 -6.24 10.76
CA ALA A 56 6.39 -6.59 10.38
C ALA A 56 6.86 -6.00 9.05
N GLY A 57 6.03 -5.19 8.39
CA GLY A 57 6.32 -4.74 7.03
C GLY A 57 6.91 -3.34 6.93
N ILE A 58 7.61 -3.08 5.83
CA ILE A 58 8.23 -1.79 5.52
C ILE A 58 7.43 -1.16 4.38
N PRO A 59 6.61 -0.13 4.64
CA PRO A 59 5.74 0.43 3.62
C PRO A 59 6.57 1.12 2.52
N PRO A 60 6.10 1.11 1.27
CA PRO A 60 6.77 1.81 0.19
C PRO A 60 6.67 3.34 0.37
N SER A 61 7.79 4.03 0.13
CA SER A 61 7.92 5.48 0.12
C SER A 61 8.09 5.97 -1.31
N PHE A 62 7.19 6.87 -1.75
CA PHE A 62 7.19 7.42 -3.10
C PHE A 62 7.58 8.89 -3.05
N ASN A 63 8.61 9.26 -3.81
CA ASN A 63 9.01 10.64 -3.99
C ASN A 63 8.91 11.06 -5.46
N TRP A 64 8.01 12.00 -5.70
CA TRP A 64 7.69 12.54 -7.03
C TRP A 64 8.27 13.93 -7.29
N SER A 65 9.06 14.48 -6.36
CA SER A 65 9.50 15.89 -6.39
C SER A 65 10.34 16.27 -7.61
N GLY A 66 10.93 15.28 -8.29
CA GLY A 66 11.64 15.48 -9.55
C GLY A 66 10.75 15.65 -10.78
N SER A 67 9.43 15.51 -10.64
CA SER A 67 8.48 15.56 -11.76
C SER A 67 8.22 17.00 -12.22
N ARG A 68 7.89 17.18 -13.50
CA ARG A 68 7.49 18.47 -14.09
C ARG A 68 6.08 18.39 -14.64
N ASN A 69 5.39 19.53 -14.64
CA ASN A 69 3.97 19.64 -15.00
C ASN A 69 3.03 18.79 -14.13
N LEU A 70 3.46 18.40 -12.92
CA LEU A 70 2.65 17.62 -11.98
C LEU A 70 1.95 18.54 -10.97
N ALA A 71 0.60 18.55 -10.96
CA ALA A 71 -0.20 19.30 -9.99
C ALA A 71 -0.57 18.42 -8.79
N GLU A 72 -1.16 17.26 -9.06
CA GLU A 72 -1.58 16.27 -8.05
C GLU A 72 -1.27 14.86 -8.56
N LEU A 73 -1.00 13.94 -7.63
CA LEU A 73 -0.84 12.52 -7.90
C LEU A 73 -1.48 11.72 -6.77
N ARG A 74 -2.39 10.81 -7.13
CA ARG A 74 -2.97 9.83 -6.22
C ARG A 74 -2.60 8.42 -6.66
N ILE A 75 -2.24 7.59 -5.70
CA ILE A 75 -2.05 6.15 -5.92
C ILE A 75 -3.37 5.47 -5.59
N ALA A 76 -3.97 4.78 -6.56
CA ALA A 76 -5.07 3.87 -6.29
C ALA A 76 -4.46 2.51 -5.92
N TRP A 77 -4.80 2.00 -4.74
CA TRP A 77 -4.21 0.77 -4.24
C TRP A 77 -5.10 -0.43 -4.59
N PRO A 78 -4.58 -1.43 -5.31
CA PRO A 78 -5.26 -2.72 -5.46
C PRO A 78 -5.42 -3.41 -4.10
N THR A 79 -6.37 -4.33 -4.02
CA THR A 79 -6.66 -5.14 -2.84
C THR A 79 -5.41 -5.92 -2.43
N PRO A 80 -4.88 -5.72 -1.21
CA PRO A 80 -3.69 -6.44 -0.78
C PRO A 80 -4.07 -7.83 -0.24
N HIS A 81 -3.04 -8.66 -0.03
CA HIS A 81 -3.15 -9.93 0.66
C HIS A 81 -2.62 -9.82 2.09
N VAL A 82 -3.21 -10.59 3.00
CA VAL A 82 -2.72 -10.75 4.36
C VAL A 82 -1.93 -12.06 4.46
N PHE A 83 -0.72 -11.99 4.99
CA PHE A 83 0.17 -13.14 5.17
C PHE A 83 0.93 -13.06 6.49
N SER A 84 1.49 -14.19 6.93
CA SER A 84 2.38 -14.25 8.10
C SER A 84 3.83 -14.17 7.64
N GLN A 85 4.59 -13.24 8.22
CA GLN A 85 6.03 -13.08 8.01
C GLN A 85 6.73 -13.20 9.36
N GLY A 86 7.48 -14.29 9.57
CA GLY A 86 8.16 -14.52 10.85
C GLY A 86 7.20 -14.64 12.06
N GLY A 87 5.98 -15.13 11.84
CA GLY A 87 4.93 -15.22 12.88
C GLY A 87 4.17 -13.92 13.12
N LEU A 88 4.52 -12.83 12.43
CA LEU A 88 3.85 -11.55 12.54
C LEU A 88 2.97 -11.30 11.31
N ARG A 89 1.85 -10.60 11.52
CA ARG A 89 0.92 -10.27 10.44
C ARG A 89 1.53 -9.23 9.52
N SER A 90 1.43 -9.46 8.21
CA SER A 90 1.86 -8.53 7.16
C SER A 90 0.77 -8.38 6.10
N VAL A 91 0.75 -7.23 5.44
CA VAL A 91 -0.23 -6.88 4.40
C VAL A 91 0.52 -6.36 3.18
N GLY A 92 0.26 -6.92 2.00
CA GLY A 92 1.04 -6.60 0.81
C GLY A 92 0.73 -7.44 -0.42
N TYR A 93 1.73 -7.62 -1.25
CA TYR A 93 1.61 -8.22 -2.58
C TYR A 93 2.71 -9.26 -2.78
N GLU A 94 2.37 -10.39 -3.40
CA GLU A 94 3.31 -11.46 -3.76
C GLU A 94 3.57 -11.47 -5.27
N GLY A 95 4.83 -11.66 -5.67
CA GLY A 95 5.23 -11.72 -7.09
C GLY A 95 5.22 -10.36 -7.81
N GLY A 96 4.49 -9.37 -7.32
CA GLY A 96 4.48 -8.01 -7.85
C GLY A 96 3.12 -7.33 -7.71
N VAL A 97 3.05 -6.09 -8.18
CA VAL A 97 1.82 -5.29 -8.21
C VAL A 97 1.94 -4.20 -9.26
N VAL A 98 0.83 -3.86 -9.90
CA VAL A 98 0.71 -2.59 -10.64
C VAL A 98 -0.05 -1.63 -9.75
N LEU A 99 0.54 -0.49 -9.42
CA LEU A 99 -0.09 0.57 -8.64
C LEU A 99 -0.57 1.65 -9.61
N PRO A 100 -1.89 1.76 -9.88
CA PRO A 100 -2.42 2.83 -10.71
C PRO A 100 -2.13 4.20 -10.10
N LEU A 101 -1.75 5.12 -10.98
CA LEU A 101 -1.55 6.53 -10.68
C LEU A 101 -2.65 7.33 -11.37
N ILE A 102 -3.31 8.19 -10.61
CA ILE A 102 -4.23 9.19 -11.12
C ILE A 102 -3.50 10.53 -11.03
N VAL A 103 -3.10 11.06 -12.18
CA VAL A 103 -2.23 12.22 -12.31
C VAL A 103 -3.01 13.40 -12.86
N THR A 104 -2.96 14.52 -12.14
CA THR A 104 -3.50 15.80 -12.60
C THR A 104 -2.34 16.68 -13.09
N PRO A 105 -2.28 17.03 -14.38
CA PRO A 105 -1.26 17.94 -14.90
C PRO A 105 -1.53 19.39 -14.46
N ARG A 106 -0.49 20.23 -14.39
CA ARG A 106 -0.68 21.69 -14.17
C ARG A 106 -1.21 22.37 -15.43
N ASP A 107 -0.65 21.99 -16.57
CA ASP A 107 -1.11 22.37 -17.90
C ASP A 107 -1.53 21.10 -18.64
N PRO A 108 -2.84 20.88 -18.86
CA PRO A 108 -3.35 19.70 -19.55
C PRO A 108 -2.97 19.66 -21.02
N SER A 109 -2.52 20.76 -21.65
CA SER A 109 -2.05 20.72 -23.05
C SER A 109 -0.64 20.14 -23.21
N GLN A 110 0.12 20.06 -22.12
CA GLN A 110 1.52 19.62 -22.11
C GLN A 110 1.67 18.20 -21.53
N PRO A 111 2.73 17.46 -21.91
CA PRO A 111 3.07 16.19 -21.28
C PRO A 111 3.47 16.38 -19.82
N VAL A 112 3.36 15.31 -19.02
CA VAL A 112 3.89 15.26 -17.65
C VAL A 112 5.19 14.46 -17.67
N SER A 113 6.28 15.11 -17.25
CA SER A 113 7.56 14.42 -17.04
C SER A 113 7.53 13.82 -15.64
N LEU A 114 7.16 12.54 -15.55
CA LEU A 114 7.00 11.84 -14.28
C LEU A 114 8.33 11.22 -13.86
N ARG A 115 8.80 11.54 -12.65
CA ARG A 115 10.02 10.98 -12.05
C ARG A 115 9.70 10.43 -10.67
N LEU A 116 10.05 9.16 -10.45
CA LEU A 116 9.87 8.45 -9.20
C LEU A 116 11.22 8.09 -8.59
N ALA A 117 11.42 8.46 -7.33
CA ALA A 117 12.32 7.74 -6.44
C ALA A 117 11.46 6.91 -5.46
N LEU A 118 11.61 5.60 -5.51
CA LEU A 118 10.87 4.62 -4.71
C LEU A 118 11.83 3.90 -3.77
N ASP A 119 11.53 3.92 -2.48
CA ASP A 119 12.14 3.04 -1.48
C ASP A 119 11.07 2.09 -0.96
N MET A 120 11.34 0.79 -0.93
CA MET A 120 10.38 -0.21 -0.46
C MET A 120 11.08 -1.39 0.23
N GLY A 121 10.39 -2.06 1.15
CA GLY A 121 10.82 -3.36 1.63
C GLY A 121 10.39 -4.48 0.69
N VAL A 122 11.27 -5.46 0.48
CA VAL A 122 10.90 -6.74 -0.14
C VAL A 122 11.31 -7.88 0.78
N CYS A 123 10.49 -8.93 0.87
CA CYS A 123 10.74 -10.03 1.79
C CYS A 123 10.48 -11.41 1.18
N ARG A 124 11.35 -12.36 1.54
CA ARG A 124 11.12 -13.81 1.39
C ARG A 124 11.46 -14.46 2.73
N ASP A 125 12.63 -15.10 2.82
CA ASP A 125 13.18 -15.63 4.08
C ASP A 125 13.81 -14.50 4.92
N VAL A 126 14.30 -13.47 4.23
CA VAL A 126 14.87 -12.25 4.80
C VAL A 126 14.22 -11.05 4.14
N CYS A 127 14.07 -9.96 4.90
CA CYS A 127 13.53 -8.71 4.41
C CYS A 127 14.68 -7.73 4.13
N VAL A 128 14.70 -7.15 2.93
CA VAL A 128 15.73 -6.20 2.49
C VAL A 128 15.10 -4.94 1.89
N PRO A 129 15.70 -3.76 2.11
CA PRO A 129 15.26 -2.54 1.42
C PRO A 129 15.72 -2.53 -0.03
N VAL A 130 14.86 -2.04 -0.92
CA VAL A 130 15.13 -1.83 -2.35
C VAL A 130 14.82 -0.38 -2.70
N SER A 131 15.76 0.27 -3.40
CA SER A 131 15.60 1.61 -3.94
C SER A 131 15.58 1.57 -5.46
N SER A 132 14.66 2.28 -6.09
CA SER A 132 14.57 2.41 -7.55
C SER A 132 14.31 3.85 -7.98
N ARG A 133 14.90 4.24 -9.12
CA ARG A 133 14.67 5.53 -9.76
C ARG A 133 14.24 5.31 -11.19
N VAL A 134 13.01 5.72 -11.52
CA VAL A 134 12.41 5.53 -12.84
C VAL A 134 11.77 6.82 -13.31
N ALA A 135 11.68 6.99 -14.63
CA ALA A 135 11.06 8.14 -15.25
C ALA A 135 10.29 7.74 -16.50
N ALA A 136 9.24 8.48 -16.81
CA ALA A 136 8.49 8.37 -18.05
C ALA A 136 7.90 9.72 -18.44
N GLU A 137 7.74 9.93 -19.74
CA GLU A 137 6.95 11.04 -20.27
C GLU A 137 5.52 10.56 -20.50
N LEU A 138 4.57 11.18 -19.80
CA LEU A 138 3.15 10.92 -19.94
C LEU A 138 2.60 11.83 -21.04
N GLY A 139 2.37 11.23 -22.22
CA GLY A 139 1.98 11.96 -23.42
C GLY A 139 0.66 12.73 -23.27
N ALA A 140 0.58 13.89 -23.92
CA ALA A 140 -0.63 14.71 -23.88
C ALA A 140 -1.77 14.16 -24.75
N ALA A 141 -1.44 13.32 -25.74
CA ALA A 141 -2.41 12.69 -26.63
C ALA A 141 -3.14 11.53 -25.94
N ALA A 142 -4.39 11.32 -26.31
CA ALA A 142 -5.13 10.14 -25.90
C ALA A 142 -4.43 8.87 -26.42
N ALA A 143 -4.30 7.87 -25.55
CA ALA A 143 -3.76 6.57 -25.87
C ALA A 143 -4.77 5.48 -25.52
N ARG A 144 -4.60 4.29 -26.09
CA ARG A 144 -5.42 3.14 -25.70
C ARG A 144 -5.17 2.82 -24.21
N PRO A 145 -6.22 2.57 -23.41
CA PRO A 145 -6.03 2.18 -22.02
C PRO A 145 -5.17 0.92 -21.86
N ASP A 146 -4.16 0.97 -20.99
CA ASP A 146 -3.32 -0.18 -20.67
C ASP A 146 -4.12 -1.19 -19.84
N ALA A 147 -4.16 -2.44 -20.32
CA ALA A 147 -4.96 -3.50 -19.68
C ALA A 147 -4.49 -3.81 -18.25
N ARG A 148 -3.20 -3.69 -17.95
CA ARG A 148 -2.65 -3.95 -16.61
C ARG A 148 -3.09 -2.89 -15.61
N ILE A 149 -3.02 -1.62 -16.01
CA ILE A 149 -3.49 -0.50 -15.18
C ILE A 149 -5.01 -0.63 -14.96
N ARG A 150 -5.79 -0.94 -16.01
CA ARG A 150 -7.23 -1.14 -15.89
C ARG A 150 -7.57 -2.29 -14.94
N ALA A 151 -6.90 -3.43 -15.06
CA ALA A 151 -7.10 -4.57 -14.16
C ALA A 151 -6.83 -4.17 -12.70
N ALA A 152 -5.72 -3.48 -12.45
CA ALA A 152 -5.37 -3.01 -11.11
C ALA A 152 -6.34 -1.95 -10.55
N LEU A 153 -6.90 -1.07 -11.40
CA LEU A 153 -7.95 -0.13 -11.00
C LEU A 153 -9.26 -0.85 -10.63
N SER A 154 -9.60 -1.93 -11.34
CA SER A 154 -10.77 -2.75 -11.04
C SER A 154 -10.60 -3.59 -9.78
N ASP A 155 -9.37 -3.93 -9.39
CA ASP A 155 -9.04 -4.72 -8.20
C ASP A 155 -8.93 -3.88 -6.92
N ARG A 156 -9.42 -2.64 -6.91
CA ARG A 156 -9.45 -1.81 -5.69
C ARG A 156 -10.46 -2.36 -4.67
N PRO A 157 -10.30 -2.03 -3.38
CA PRO A 157 -11.39 -2.18 -2.41
C PRO A 157 -12.66 -1.46 -2.89
N LEU A 158 -13.79 -2.12 -2.73
CA LEU A 158 -15.11 -1.50 -2.92
C LEU A 158 -15.33 -0.45 -1.83
N SER A 159 -16.01 0.63 -2.15
CA SER A 159 -16.52 1.54 -1.12
C SER A 159 -17.59 0.84 -0.28
N GLY A 160 -17.83 1.32 0.94
CA GLY A 160 -18.96 0.87 1.76
C GLY A 160 -20.29 0.89 1.01
N ALA A 161 -20.56 1.94 0.23
CA ALA A 161 -21.78 2.05 -0.58
C ALA A 161 -21.88 0.98 -1.68
N GLU A 162 -20.79 0.72 -2.42
CA GLU A 162 -20.75 -0.34 -3.44
C GLU A 162 -20.94 -1.74 -2.85
N ALA A 163 -20.47 -1.94 -1.62
CA ALA A 163 -20.60 -3.20 -0.89
C ALA A 163 -21.93 -3.34 -0.12
N GLY A 164 -22.78 -2.30 -0.10
CA GLY A 164 -23.98 -2.27 0.73
C GLY A 164 -23.68 -2.32 2.24
N ALA A 165 -22.48 -1.87 2.65
CA ALA A 165 -22.11 -1.78 4.04
C ALA A 165 -22.92 -0.70 4.76
N GLY A 166 -23.23 -0.95 6.03
CA GLY A 166 -23.76 0.07 6.92
C GLY A 166 -22.71 1.13 7.27
N GLN A 167 -23.12 2.08 8.10
CA GLN A 167 -22.20 3.02 8.73
C GLN A 167 -21.28 2.30 9.72
N LEU A 168 -20.09 2.85 9.93
CA LEU A 168 -19.14 2.37 10.92
C LEU A 168 -19.38 3.16 12.21
N ASP A 169 -19.81 2.47 13.28
CA ASP A 169 -19.99 3.09 14.59
C ASP A 169 -18.72 2.88 15.43
N CYS A 170 -18.13 3.94 16.00
CA CYS A 170 -16.90 3.86 16.82
C CYS A 170 -17.10 4.34 18.26
N ASP A 171 -16.65 3.51 19.17
CA ASP A 171 -16.39 3.87 20.56
C ASP A 171 -14.88 3.94 20.80
N LEU A 172 -14.38 5.17 20.93
CA LEU A 172 -12.97 5.47 21.22
C LEU A 172 -12.81 5.71 22.72
N ARG A 173 -12.00 4.89 23.38
CA ARG A 173 -11.80 4.96 24.84
C ARG A 173 -10.33 5.14 25.20
N PRO A 174 -10.01 5.98 26.21
CA PRO A 174 -8.65 6.03 26.76
C PRO A 174 -8.22 4.65 27.30
N GLY A 175 -7.02 4.22 26.93
CA GLY A 175 -6.37 3.01 27.44
C GLY A 175 -5.07 3.34 28.16
N ALA A 176 -4.51 2.37 28.90
CA ALA A 176 -3.30 2.59 29.70
C ALA A 176 -2.06 2.99 28.90
N ARG A 177 -2.00 2.65 27.60
CA ARG A 177 -0.85 2.89 26.71
C ARG A 177 -1.26 3.51 25.36
N GLY A 178 -2.45 4.10 25.26
CA GLY A 178 -3.00 4.52 23.98
C GLY A 178 -4.51 4.75 24.01
N ILE A 179 -5.14 4.57 22.85
CA ILE A 179 -6.59 4.67 22.67
C ILE A 179 -7.11 3.32 22.18
N GLY A 180 -8.09 2.75 22.88
CA GLY A 180 -8.81 1.59 22.41
C GLY A 180 -9.89 2.01 21.41
N ILE A 181 -9.96 1.30 20.29
CA ILE A 181 -11.03 1.41 19.29
C ILE A 181 -11.91 0.17 19.42
N ALA A 182 -13.20 0.37 19.68
CA ALA A 182 -14.23 -0.64 19.47
C ALA A 182 -15.19 -0.13 18.40
N ALA A 183 -15.34 -0.87 17.30
CA ALA A 183 -16.22 -0.48 16.21
C ALA A 183 -17.19 -1.59 15.82
N SER A 184 -18.35 -1.21 15.29
CA SER A 184 -19.30 -2.12 14.66
C SER A 184 -19.65 -1.68 13.25
N LEU A 185 -19.75 -2.66 12.36
CA LEU A 185 -20.10 -2.47 10.96
C LEU A 185 -21.09 -3.56 10.55
N ARG A 186 -22.20 -3.17 9.92
CA ARG A 186 -23.03 -4.13 9.18
C ARG A 186 -22.41 -4.34 7.80
N LEU A 187 -21.87 -5.53 7.56
CA LEU A 187 -21.25 -5.93 6.30
C LEU A 187 -21.44 -7.43 6.11
N SER A 188 -22.04 -7.83 5.00
CA SER A 188 -22.20 -9.23 4.61
C SER A 188 -20.84 -9.96 4.65
N PRO A 189 -20.79 -11.24 5.06
CA PRO A 189 -19.53 -11.98 5.16
C PRO A 189 -18.70 -11.94 3.87
N MET A 190 -17.43 -11.55 3.99
CA MET A 190 -16.49 -11.44 2.87
C MET A 190 -15.89 -12.79 2.44
N GLY A 191 -16.29 -13.87 3.12
CA GLY A 191 -15.88 -15.25 2.84
C GLY A 191 -14.46 -15.58 3.31
N GLY A 192 -14.26 -16.85 3.72
CA GLY A 192 -12.98 -17.29 4.27
C GLY A 192 -12.64 -16.60 5.60
N THR A 193 -11.34 -16.52 5.91
CA THR A 193 -10.86 -15.74 7.05
C THR A 193 -10.88 -14.26 6.70
N GLU A 194 -11.55 -13.47 7.52
CA GLU A 194 -11.61 -12.02 7.36
C GLU A 194 -10.46 -11.35 8.11
N HIS A 195 -9.98 -10.25 7.55
CA HIS A 195 -8.95 -9.41 8.13
C HIS A 195 -9.37 -7.95 8.02
N ALA A 196 -8.89 -7.10 8.92
CA ALA A 196 -9.13 -5.67 8.85
C ALA A 196 -7.85 -4.86 9.06
N VAL A 197 -7.79 -3.68 8.46
CA VAL A 197 -6.76 -2.68 8.74
C VAL A 197 -7.48 -1.37 9.03
N ILE A 198 -7.02 -0.68 10.08
CA ILE A 198 -7.50 0.66 10.43
C ILE A 198 -6.33 1.62 10.17
N GLU A 199 -6.60 2.66 9.39
CA GLU A 199 -5.66 3.73 9.06
C GLU A 199 -6.17 5.04 9.66
N LEU A 200 -5.25 5.82 10.22
CA LEU A 200 -5.55 7.11 10.83
C LEU A 200 -4.94 8.25 10.00
N ALA A 201 -5.48 9.45 10.15
CA ALA A 201 -4.97 10.64 9.45
C ALA A 201 -3.52 10.99 9.83
N ASP A 202 -3.14 10.79 11.09
CA ASP A 202 -1.76 10.98 11.54
C ASP A 202 -0.96 9.68 11.31
N PRO A 203 -0.03 9.65 10.33
CA PRO A 203 0.72 8.45 9.98
C PRO A 203 1.73 8.04 11.07
N ARG A 204 1.92 8.85 12.11
CA ARG A 204 2.79 8.52 13.24
C ARG A 204 2.10 7.62 14.26
N LEU A 205 0.76 7.54 14.24
CA LEU A 205 -0.01 6.70 15.15
C LEU A 205 -0.04 5.28 14.61
N TRP A 206 0.51 4.33 15.36
CA TRP A 206 0.46 2.91 14.99
C TRP A 206 -0.85 2.30 15.50
N VAL A 207 -1.55 1.56 14.65
CA VAL A 207 -2.74 0.80 15.03
C VAL A 207 -2.41 -0.68 15.05
N SER A 208 -2.73 -1.36 16.15
CA SER A 208 -2.52 -2.79 16.27
C SER A 208 -3.37 -3.58 15.26
N ALA A 209 -2.97 -4.83 14.98
CA ALA A 209 -3.78 -5.73 14.18
C ALA A 209 -5.18 -5.89 14.80
N PRO A 210 -6.26 -5.52 14.09
CA PRO A 210 -7.59 -5.58 14.67
C PRO A 210 -8.07 -7.01 14.92
N GLU A 211 -8.69 -7.22 16.08
CA GLU A 211 -9.43 -8.42 16.42
C GLU A 211 -10.85 -8.32 15.85
N LEU A 212 -11.30 -9.40 15.20
CA LEU A 212 -12.60 -9.46 14.53
C LEU A 212 -13.48 -10.52 15.17
N THR A 213 -14.72 -10.15 15.46
CA THR A 213 -15.78 -11.09 15.86
C THR A 213 -17.03 -10.81 15.03
N ARG A 214 -17.73 -11.87 14.63
CA ARG A 214 -18.88 -11.77 13.72
C ARG A 214 -20.12 -12.37 14.35
N ASP A 215 -21.24 -11.69 14.16
CA ASP A 215 -22.59 -12.14 14.51
C ASP A 215 -23.52 -11.83 13.32
N GLY A 216 -23.79 -12.83 12.49
CA GLY A 216 -24.44 -12.67 11.19
C GLY A 216 -23.70 -11.63 10.32
N ASP A 217 -24.43 -10.59 9.90
CA ASP A 217 -23.88 -9.49 9.11
C ASP A 217 -23.20 -8.41 9.95
N THR A 218 -23.20 -8.53 11.28
CA THR A 218 -22.53 -7.56 12.16
C THR A 218 -21.09 -7.99 12.41
N LEU A 219 -20.14 -7.21 11.90
CA LEU A 219 -18.72 -7.32 12.19
C LEU A 219 -18.36 -6.37 13.34
N ARG A 220 -17.81 -6.92 14.42
CA ARG A 220 -17.26 -6.15 15.55
C ARG A 220 -15.74 -6.17 15.46
N ILE A 221 -15.15 -4.98 15.50
CA ILE A 221 -13.72 -4.75 15.34
C ILE A 221 -13.17 -4.15 16.63
N ARG A 222 -12.04 -4.66 17.12
CA ARG A 222 -11.29 -4.06 18.22
C ARG A 222 -9.83 -3.86 17.86
N ALA A 223 -9.27 -2.71 18.18
CA ALA A 223 -7.85 -2.42 17.97
C ALA A 223 -7.36 -1.39 19.00
N ASP A 224 -6.05 -1.25 19.11
CA ASP A 224 -5.39 -0.27 19.98
C ASP A 224 -4.55 0.69 19.12
N VAL A 225 -4.66 1.98 19.42
CA VAL A 225 -3.82 3.03 18.86
C VAL A 225 -2.69 3.34 19.80
N HIS A 226 -1.47 3.25 19.32
CA HIS A 226 -0.25 3.50 20.05
C HIS A 226 0.46 4.74 19.52
N PRO A 227 0.42 5.86 20.26
CA PRO A 227 1.20 7.02 19.90
C PRO A 227 2.70 6.80 20.17
N PRO A 228 3.59 7.46 19.42
CA PRO A 228 4.98 7.61 19.81
C PRO A 228 5.10 8.30 21.17
N ARG A 229 6.25 8.12 21.84
CA ARG A 229 6.52 8.81 23.10
C ARG A 229 6.40 10.33 22.91
N ASN A 230 5.74 11.00 23.84
CA ASN A 230 5.51 12.46 23.86
C ASN A 230 4.65 12.99 22.71
N VAL A 231 3.89 12.14 22.03
CA VAL A 231 2.88 12.57 21.04
C VAL A 231 1.51 12.38 21.66
N ALA A 232 0.71 13.46 21.70
CA ALA A 232 -0.69 13.35 22.06
C ALA A 232 -1.44 12.59 20.96
N ALA A 233 -2.14 11.52 21.32
CA ALA A 233 -2.98 10.80 20.37
C ALA A 233 -4.32 11.54 20.24
N VAL A 234 -4.56 12.11 19.06
CA VAL A 234 -5.88 12.61 18.68
C VAL A 234 -6.31 11.80 17.46
N VAL A 235 -7.46 11.15 17.59
CA VAL A 235 -8.06 10.37 16.51
C VAL A 235 -9.14 11.23 15.86
N ASP A 236 -8.89 11.61 14.61
CA ASP A 236 -9.91 12.19 13.75
C ASP A 236 -10.82 11.07 13.24
N ARG A 237 -12.08 11.07 13.69
CA ARG A 237 -13.06 10.04 13.34
C ARG A 237 -13.48 10.12 11.87
N ASP A 238 -13.56 11.33 11.31
CA ASP A 238 -14.00 11.56 9.92
C ASP A 238 -12.95 11.07 8.92
N ALA A 239 -11.68 11.10 9.32
CA ALA A 239 -10.55 10.66 8.51
C ALA A 239 -10.10 9.22 8.81
N LEU A 240 -10.73 8.52 9.76
CA LEU A 240 -10.46 7.10 10.02
C LEU A 240 -10.88 6.29 8.81
N ARG A 241 -10.00 5.38 8.36
CA ARG A 241 -10.29 4.44 7.28
C ARG A 241 -10.21 3.01 7.79
N LEU A 242 -11.28 2.25 7.57
CA LEU A 242 -11.34 0.81 7.81
C LEU A 242 -11.32 0.09 6.46
N THR A 243 -10.38 -0.81 6.26
CA THR A 243 -10.38 -1.76 5.14
C THR A 243 -10.61 -3.16 5.66
N VAL A 244 -11.73 -3.79 5.30
CA VAL A 244 -12.06 -5.19 5.58
C VAL A 244 -11.74 -6.03 4.34
N MET A 245 -11.04 -7.14 4.52
CA MET A 245 -10.59 -8.05 3.46
C MET A 245 -11.04 -9.47 3.76
N GLY A 246 -11.44 -10.19 2.72
CA GLY A 246 -11.74 -11.62 2.77
C GLY A 246 -11.50 -12.27 1.41
N ARG A 247 -11.96 -13.51 1.24
CA ARG A 247 -11.80 -14.27 -0.01
C ARG A 247 -12.48 -13.59 -1.20
N ASN A 248 -13.58 -12.86 -0.97
CA ASN A 248 -14.39 -12.24 -2.01
C ASN A 248 -13.90 -10.82 -2.38
N GLY A 249 -12.76 -10.37 -1.87
CA GLY A 249 -12.19 -9.05 -2.13
C GLY A 249 -12.09 -8.19 -0.86
N ALA A 250 -12.16 -6.87 -1.03
CA ALA A 250 -12.05 -5.92 0.06
C ALA A 250 -13.10 -4.80 0.00
N VAL A 251 -13.43 -4.26 1.16
CA VAL A 251 -14.31 -3.11 1.35
C VAL A 251 -13.59 -2.06 2.18
N GLU A 252 -13.60 -0.81 1.72
CA GLU A 252 -13.03 0.34 2.40
C GLU A 252 -14.15 1.31 2.82
N ILE A 253 -14.14 1.64 4.11
CA ILE A 253 -15.04 2.62 4.74
C ILE A 253 -14.17 3.76 5.24
N VAL A 254 -14.61 5.00 5.02
CA VAL A 254 -13.96 6.21 5.53
C VAL A 254 -14.98 6.96 6.38
N GLY A 255 -14.54 7.43 7.54
CA GLY A 255 -15.38 8.04 8.56
C GLY A 255 -15.86 7.02 9.59
N CYS A 256 -16.11 7.53 10.79
CA CYS A 256 -16.69 6.76 11.88
C CYS A 256 -17.54 7.64 12.80
N ASP A 257 -18.68 7.13 13.23
CA ASP A 257 -19.60 7.85 14.12
C ASP A 257 -19.21 7.74 15.59
#